data_AF-A0A7V2ED33-F1
#
_entry.id   AF-A0A7V2ED33-F1
#
_cell.length_a   1.000
_cell.length_b   1.000
_cell.length_c   1.000
_cell.angle_alpha   90.00
_cell.angle_beta   90.00
_cell.angle_gamma   90.00
#
_symmetry.space_group_name_H-M   'P 1'
#
loop_
_entity.id
_entity.type
_entity.pdbx_description
1 polymer ?
#
loop_
_entity_poly.entity_id
_entity_poly.type
_entity_poly.pdbx_seq_one_letter_code
_entity_poly.pdbx_strand_id
1 'polypeptide(L)'
;IDGNDFLAVYATTKLAFEKAHNKEPVLIEAMTYRYGSHSTADQADRYRDIKELEYWQKTWDPIKRAKLYLQRIGIWNEKWERELDEQIEDELNKAIDEAEKRPEPGPETTFEDVYAQMPWHIKEEMEELLKEINEGA
;
A
#
# COMPACT_ATOMS: atom_id res chain seq x y z
N ILE A 1 6.82 13.23 -14.64
CA ILE A 1 5.98 12.44 -15.57
C ILE A 1 4.54 12.48 -15.12
N ASP A 2 3.59 12.21 -16.02
CA ASP A 2 2.19 11.99 -15.64
C ASP A 2 2.09 10.68 -14.85
N GLY A 3 1.84 10.78 -13.55
CA GLY A 3 1.73 9.64 -12.64
C GLY A 3 0.45 8.84 -12.83
N ASN A 4 -0.53 9.40 -13.55
CA ASN A 4 -1.80 8.74 -13.85
C ASN A 4 -1.79 8.08 -15.25
N ASP A 5 -0.65 8.09 -15.93
CA ASP A 5 -0.38 7.31 -17.13
C ASP A 5 0.49 6.09 -16.78
N PHE A 6 -0.14 4.91 -16.68
CA PHE A 6 0.56 3.68 -16.32
C PHE A 6 1.67 3.30 -17.32
N LEU A 7 1.55 3.65 -18.61
CA LEU A 7 2.56 3.39 -19.62
C LEU A 7 3.75 4.34 -19.47
N ALA A 8 3.49 5.62 -19.19
CA ALA A 8 4.55 6.60 -18.93
C ALA A 8 5.34 6.23 -17.66
N VAL A 9 4.64 5.85 -16.59
CA VAL A 9 5.25 5.37 -15.34
C VAL A 9 6.08 4.12 -15.60
N TYR A 10 5.54 3.11 -16.28
CA TYR A 10 6.26 1.88 -16.59
C TYR A 10 7.51 2.14 -17.44
N ALA A 11 7.37 2.86 -18.55
CA ALA A 11 8.48 3.11 -19.47
C ALA A 11 9.60 3.92 -18.82
N THR A 12 9.25 4.96 -18.05
CA THR A 12 10.22 5.81 -17.36
C THR A 12 10.94 5.03 -16.27
N THR A 13 10.20 4.23 -15.48
CA THR A 13 10.77 3.39 -14.43
C THR A 13 11.71 2.34 -15.00
N LYS A 14 11.34 1.70 -16.13
CA LYS A 14 12.19 0.72 -16.81
C LYS A 14 13.51 1.33 -17.26
N LEU A 15 13.48 2.51 -17.89
CA LEU A 15 14.70 3.22 -18.29
C LEU A 15 15.54 3.65 -17.08
N ALA A 16 14.90 4.13 -16.02
CA ALA A 16 15.58 4.51 -14.79
C ALA A 16 16.27 3.31 -14.12
N PHE A 17 15.65 2.14 -14.15
CA PHE A 17 16.23 0.89 -13.67
C PHE A 17 17.48 0.50 -14.46
N GLU A 18 17.43 0.59 -15.80
CA GLU A 18 18.59 0.33 -16.66
C GLU A 18 19.76 1.28 -16.36
N LYS A 19 19.48 2.56 -16.11
CA LYS A 19 20.48 3.55 -15.68
C LYS A 19 21.05 3.25 -14.29
N ALA A 20 20.18 2.94 -13.33
CA ALA A 20 20.59 2.61 -11.97
C ALA A 20 21.49 1.37 -11.95
N HIS A 21 21.23 0.37 -12.81
CA HIS A 21 22.10 -0.80 -12.98
C HIS A 21 23.52 -0.42 -13.43
N ASN A 22 23.64 0.67 -14.21
CA ASN A 22 24.91 1.26 -14.63
C ASN A 22 25.46 2.29 -13.64
N LYS A 23 24.98 2.29 -12.38
CA LYS A 23 25.39 3.19 -11.29
C LYS A 23 25.06 4.67 -11.54
N GLU A 24 24.06 4.94 -12.37
CA GLU A 24 23.53 6.28 -12.60
C GLU A 24 22.20 6.45 -11.85
N PRO A 25 22.16 7.21 -10.73
CA PRO A 25 20.92 7.42 -10.01
C PRO A 25 19.95 8.29 -10.82
N VAL A 26 18.66 7.98 -10.73
CA VAL A 26 17.59 8.72 -11.41
C VAL A 26 16.49 9.06 -10.41
N LEU A 27 16.09 10.32 -10.38
CA LEU A 27 14.89 10.77 -9.68
C LEU A 27 13.72 10.84 -10.67
N ILE A 28 12.60 10.21 -10.33
CA ILE A 28 11.34 10.32 -11.07
C ILE A 28 10.33 11.06 -10.19
N GLU A 29 9.85 12.21 -10.67
CA GLU A 29 8.68 12.87 -10.09
C GLU A 29 7.43 12.42 -10.87
N ALA A 30 6.54 11.67 -10.23
CA ALA A 30 5.28 11.20 -10.82
C ALA A 30 4.11 12.05 -10.28
N MET A 31 3.59 12.94 -11.13
CA MET A 31 2.52 13.86 -10.76
C MET A 31 1.19 13.10 -10.66
N THR A 32 0.60 13.04 -9.48
CA THR A 32 -0.65 12.31 -9.21
C THR A 32 -1.49 13.03 -8.15
N TYR A 33 -2.63 12.43 -7.78
CA TYR A 33 -3.58 13.01 -6.84
C TYR A 33 -4.14 11.98 -5.87
N ARG A 34 -4.03 12.24 -4.56
CA ARG A 34 -4.58 11.37 -3.51
C ARG A 34 -6.07 11.64 -3.35
N TYR A 35 -6.97 10.73 -3.74
CA TYR A 35 -8.40 10.97 -3.58
C TYR A 35 -8.88 11.02 -2.13
N GLY A 36 -8.40 10.12 -1.28
CA GLY A 36 -8.77 10.08 0.14
C GLY A 36 -8.16 11.22 0.98
N SER A 37 -8.57 11.25 2.25
CA SER A 37 -7.84 11.96 3.31
C SER A 37 -6.40 11.45 3.45
N HIS A 38 -5.58 12.15 4.22
CA HIS A 38 -4.21 11.74 4.48
C HIS A 38 -4.13 10.38 5.18
N SER A 39 -5.05 10.15 6.11
CA SER A 39 -5.23 8.91 6.86
C SER A 39 -6.66 8.83 7.40
N THR A 40 -6.98 7.77 8.12
CA THR A 40 -8.27 7.61 8.84
C THR A 40 -8.45 8.62 9.98
N ALA A 41 -7.37 9.24 10.46
CA ALA A 41 -7.40 10.29 11.48
C ALA A 41 -7.53 11.72 10.90
N ASP A 42 -7.56 11.85 9.57
CA ASP A 42 -7.53 13.12 8.85
C ASP A 42 -8.85 13.45 8.12
N GLN A 43 -9.09 14.75 7.90
CA GLN A 43 -10.25 15.30 7.21
C GLN A 43 -9.81 16.29 6.12
N ALA A 44 -9.74 15.81 4.87
CA ALA A 44 -9.20 16.60 3.76
C ALA A 44 -10.07 17.78 3.31
N ASP A 45 -11.38 17.71 3.53
CA ASP A 45 -12.34 18.81 3.25
C ASP A 45 -12.01 20.11 4.01
N ARG A 46 -11.24 20.02 5.09
CA ARG A 46 -10.76 21.18 5.85
C ARG A 46 -9.71 22.03 5.12
N TYR A 47 -8.98 21.44 4.17
CA TYR A 47 -7.83 22.10 3.55
C TYR A 47 -7.74 21.91 2.03
N ARG A 48 -8.75 21.29 1.41
CA ARG A 48 -8.78 20.98 -0.02
C ARG A 48 -10.14 21.28 -0.62
N ASP A 49 -10.15 21.93 -1.78
CA ASP A 49 -11.39 22.22 -2.49
C ASP A 49 -11.99 20.92 -3.06
N ILE A 50 -13.27 20.69 -2.79
CA ILE A 50 -14.01 19.55 -3.33
C ILE A 50 -14.07 19.58 -4.86
N LYS A 51 -14.10 20.77 -5.47
CA LYS A 51 -14.11 20.91 -6.94
C LYS A 51 -12.80 20.45 -7.57
N GLU A 52 -11.68 20.66 -6.88
CA GLU A 52 -10.38 20.17 -7.31
C GLU A 52 -10.37 18.63 -7.30
N LEU A 53 -10.81 18.01 -6.20
CA LEU A 53 -10.94 16.55 -6.09
C LEU A 53 -11.83 15.97 -7.20
N GLU A 54 -13.00 16.56 -7.41
CA GLU A 54 -13.92 16.11 -8.45
C GLU A 54 -13.32 16.21 -9.86
N TYR A 55 -12.58 17.28 -10.15
CA TYR A 55 -11.89 17.44 -11.42
C TYR A 55 -10.88 16.31 -11.64
N TRP A 56 -10.05 16.03 -10.64
CA TRP A 56 -9.07 14.93 -10.72
C TRP A 56 -9.74 13.56 -10.91
N GLN A 57 -10.79 13.26 -10.14
CA GLN A 57 -11.54 11.99 -10.26
C GLN A 57 -12.20 11.83 -11.63
N LYS A 58 -12.79 12.89 -12.19
CA LYS A 58 -13.53 12.81 -13.46
C LYS A 58 -12.60 12.72 -14.67
N THR A 59 -11.49 13.46 -14.64
CA THR A 59 -10.64 13.69 -15.81
C THR A 59 -9.37 12.86 -15.81
N TRP A 60 -8.79 12.58 -14.64
CA TRP A 60 -7.42 12.07 -14.51
C TRP A 60 -7.34 10.71 -13.82
N ASP A 61 -8.45 9.97 -13.72
CA ASP A 61 -8.46 8.63 -13.14
C ASP A 61 -7.59 7.64 -13.96
N PRO A 62 -6.52 7.07 -13.35
CA PRO A 62 -5.61 6.17 -14.04
C PRO A 62 -6.25 4.84 -14.43
N ILE A 63 -7.20 4.32 -13.63
CA ILE A 63 -7.90 3.07 -13.91
C ILE A 63 -8.82 3.27 -15.11
N LYS A 64 -9.59 4.36 -15.12
CA LYS A 64 -10.45 4.69 -16.26
C LYS A 64 -9.63 4.89 -17.55
N ARG A 65 -8.50 5.59 -17.47
CA ARG A 65 -7.59 5.78 -18.60
C ARG A 65 -7.04 4.44 -19.11
N ALA A 66 -6.58 3.57 -18.23
CA ALA A 66 -6.08 2.25 -18.58
C ALA A 66 -7.17 1.40 -19.24
N LYS A 67 -8.38 1.35 -18.66
CA LYS A 67 -9.54 0.65 -19.23
C LYS A 67 -9.84 1.10 -20.66
N LEU A 68 -9.93 2.40 -20.91
CA LEU A 68 -10.19 2.93 -22.26
C LEU A 68 -9.09 2.54 -23.26
N TYR A 69 -7.82 2.57 -22.83
CA TYR A 69 -6.71 2.12 -23.66
C TYR A 69 -6.79 0.62 -24.00
N LEU A 70 -7.02 -0.23 -23.00
CA LEU A 70 -7.10 -1.68 -23.16
C LEU A 70 -8.32 -2.10 -24.01
N GLN A 71 -9.44 -1.40 -23.86
CA GLN A 71 -10.63 -1.53 -24.72
C GLN A 71 -10.30 -1.22 -26.17
N ARG A 72 -9.62 -0.08 -26.41
CA ARG A 72 -9.25 0.36 -27.75
C ARG A 72 -8.37 -0.64 -28.49
N ILE A 73 -7.48 -1.36 -27.79
CA ILE A 73 -6.62 -2.39 -28.38
C ILE A 73 -7.24 -3.80 -28.37
N GLY A 74 -8.49 -3.93 -27.90
CA GLY A 74 -9.28 -5.15 -28.00
C GLY A 74 -8.95 -6.23 -26.97
N ILE A 75 -8.20 -5.92 -25.90
CA ILE A 75 -7.83 -6.91 -24.87
C ILE A 75 -8.64 -6.77 -23.58
N TRP A 76 -9.63 -5.88 -23.56
CA TRP A 76 -10.51 -5.64 -22.42
C TRP A 76 -11.97 -5.80 -22.81
N ASN A 77 -12.76 -6.46 -21.97
CA ASN A 77 -14.21 -6.53 -22.09
C ASN A 77 -14.88 -6.60 -20.69
N GLU A 78 -16.18 -6.31 -20.62
CA GLU A 78 -16.94 -6.26 -19.35
C GLU A 78 -17.03 -7.61 -18.64
N LYS A 79 -17.02 -8.73 -19.39
CA LYS A 79 -17.05 -10.05 -18.78
C LYS A 79 -15.75 -10.29 -18.00
N TRP A 80 -14.61 -9.96 -18.61
CA TRP A 80 -13.31 -10.07 -17.98
C TRP A 80 -13.17 -9.14 -16.77
N GLU A 81 -13.69 -7.91 -16.85
CA GLU A 81 -13.72 -6.98 -15.69
C GLU A 81 -14.47 -7.60 -14.50
N ARG A 82 -15.67 -8.13 -14.71
CA ARG A 82 -16.43 -8.78 -13.62
C ARG A 82 -15.70 -9.99 -13.03
N GLU A 83 -15.14 -10.85 -13.88
CA GLU A 83 -14.37 -12.01 -13.43
C GLU A 83 -13.14 -11.59 -12.62
N LEU A 84 -12.48 -10.48 -13.00
CA LEU A 84 -11.35 -9.91 -12.27
C LEU A 84 -11.79 -9.31 -10.92
N ASP A 85 -12.90 -8.58 -10.88
CA ASP A 85 -13.43 -8.01 -9.64
C ASP A 85 -13.78 -9.12 -8.63
N GLU A 86 -14.45 -10.20 -9.08
CA GLU A 86 -14.76 -11.37 -8.26
C GLU A 86 -13.49 -12.06 -7.73
N GLN A 87 -12.45 -12.19 -8.57
CA GLN A 87 -11.16 -12.77 -8.15
C GLN A 87 -10.48 -11.91 -7.08
N ILE A 88 -10.44 -10.59 -7.27
CA ILE A 88 -9.84 -9.66 -6.31
C ILE A 88 -10.60 -9.70 -4.98
N GLU A 89 -11.93 -9.76 -5.01
CA GLU A 89 -12.75 -9.85 -3.80
C GLU A 89 -12.50 -11.16 -3.04
N ASP A 90 -12.41 -12.30 -3.74
CA ASP A 90 -12.09 -13.59 -3.15
C ASP A 90 -10.66 -13.62 -2.54
N GLU A 91 -9.67 -13.06 -3.25
CA GLU A 91 -8.30 -12.93 -2.74
C GLU A 91 -8.25 -12.05 -1.49
N LEU A 92 -8.96 -10.92 -1.49
CA LEU A 92 -9.01 -10.00 -0.36
C LEU A 92 -9.67 -10.65 0.86
N ASN A 93 -10.80 -11.31 0.68
CA ASN A 93 -11.52 -11.99 1.76
C ASN A 93 -10.67 -13.11 2.38
N LYS A 94 -9.98 -13.91 1.55
CA LYS A 94 -9.03 -14.92 2.05
C LYS A 94 -7.89 -14.31 2.84
N ALA A 95 -7.31 -13.22 2.35
CA ALA A 95 -6.21 -12.54 3.04
C ALA A 95 -6.65 -11.96 4.40
N ILE A 96 -7.86 -11.40 4.48
CA ILE A 96 -8.45 -10.90 5.73
C ILE A 96 -8.70 -12.06 6.69
N ASP A 97 -9.36 -13.12 6.23
CA ASP A 97 -9.63 -14.32 7.02
C ASP A 97 -8.34 -14.95 7.57
N GLU A 98 -7.28 -15.01 6.76
CA GLU A 98 -5.97 -15.50 7.17
C GLU A 98 -5.32 -14.59 8.21
N ALA A 99 -5.46 -13.27 8.06
CA ALA A 99 -4.93 -12.29 9.00
C ALA A 99 -5.66 -12.35 10.35
N GLU A 100 -6.99 -12.39 10.36
CA GLU A 100 -7.82 -12.42 11.57
C GLU A 100 -7.68 -13.74 12.36
N LYS A 101 -7.33 -14.84 11.70
CA LYS A 101 -7.05 -16.13 12.35
C LYS A 101 -5.68 -16.17 13.04
N ARG A 102 -4.78 -15.22 12.76
CA ARG A 102 -3.48 -15.21 13.44
C ARG A 102 -3.70 -14.86 14.91
N PRO A 103 -3.08 -15.61 15.83
CA PRO A 103 -3.12 -15.21 17.24
C PRO A 103 -2.42 -13.85 17.40
N GLU A 104 -2.90 -13.08 18.38
CA GLU A 104 -2.16 -11.90 18.84
C GLU A 104 -0.73 -12.31 19.21
N PRO A 105 0.28 -11.48 18.91
CA PRO A 105 1.64 -11.76 19.31
C PRO A 105 1.74 -11.76 20.84
N GLY A 106 2.59 -12.63 21.39
CA GLY A 106 2.84 -12.68 22.82
C GLY A 106 3.46 -11.36 23.32
N PRO A 107 3.21 -10.97 24.59
CA PRO A 107 3.77 -9.75 25.16
C PRO A 107 5.31 -9.68 25.09
N GLU A 108 5.99 -10.82 25.09
CA GLU A 108 7.45 -10.94 24.93
C GLU A 108 7.97 -10.34 23.63
N THR A 109 7.16 -10.33 22.57
CA THR A 109 7.54 -9.79 21.25
C THR A 109 7.85 -8.29 21.29
N THR A 110 7.38 -7.57 22.31
CA THR A 110 7.70 -6.15 22.56
C THR A 110 9.21 -5.93 22.76
N PHE A 111 9.94 -6.96 23.21
CA PHE A 111 11.37 -6.91 23.52
C PHE A 111 12.25 -7.52 22.42
N GLU A 112 11.65 -8.24 21.48
CA GLU A 112 12.33 -8.84 20.34
C GLU A 112 12.69 -7.78 19.29
N ASP A 113 13.63 -8.10 18.39
CA ASP A 113 14.07 -7.25 17.27
C ASP A 113 14.63 -5.84 17.60
N VAL A 114 14.77 -5.47 18.88
CA VAL A 114 15.44 -4.23 19.31
C VAL A 114 16.95 -4.27 19.01
N TYR A 115 17.57 -5.42 19.23
CA TYR A 115 18.97 -5.72 18.91
C TYR A 115 19.04 -7.09 18.24
N ALA A 116 20.12 -7.33 17.47
CA ALA A 116 20.37 -8.65 16.86
C ALA A 116 20.44 -9.79 17.89
N GLN A 117 20.89 -9.48 19.11
CA GLN A 117 20.80 -10.36 20.27
C GLN A 117 20.29 -9.54 21.44
N MET A 118 19.26 -10.04 22.13
CA MET A 118 18.67 -9.38 23.28
C MET A 118 19.72 -9.20 24.39
N PRO A 119 20.07 -7.96 24.77
CA PRO A 119 20.97 -7.70 25.89
C PRO A 119 20.34 -8.14 27.21
N TRP A 120 21.19 -8.38 28.21
CA TRP A 120 20.76 -8.89 29.52
C TRP A 120 19.69 -8.04 30.21
N HIS A 121 19.76 -6.70 30.10
CA HIS A 121 18.81 -5.80 30.76
C HIS A 121 17.42 -5.83 30.11
N ILE A 122 17.35 -5.94 28.79
CA ILE A 122 16.08 -6.12 28.06
C ILE A 122 15.47 -7.48 28.39
N LYS A 123 16.30 -8.51 28.52
CA LYS A 123 15.85 -9.83 28.94
C LYS A 123 15.28 -9.81 30.36
N GLU A 124 15.93 -9.09 31.28
CA GLU A 124 15.44 -8.89 32.65
C GLU A 124 14.08 -8.18 32.66
N GLU A 125 13.92 -7.07 31.94
CA GLU A 125 12.64 -6.35 31.80
C GLU A 125 11.53 -7.23 31.19
N MET A 126 11.86 -8.06 30.20
CA MET A 126 10.92 -9.01 29.61
C MET A 126 10.46 -10.07 30.61
N GLU A 127 11.40 -10.65 31.37
CA GLU A 127 11.11 -11.66 32.40
C GLU A 127 10.24 -11.07 33.52
N GLU A 128 10.48 -9.81 33.91
CA GLU A 128 9.64 -9.08 34.86
C GLU A 128 8.21 -8.88 34.33
N LEU A 129 8.03 -8.41 33.08
CA LEU A 129 6.69 -8.25 32.48
C LEU A 129 5.93 -9.58 32.44
N LEU A 130 6.59 -10.65 31.98
CA LEU A 130 5.96 -11.97 31.89
C LEU A 130 5.56 -12.49 33.27
N LYS A 131 6.35 -12.21 34.30
CA LYS A 131 6.00 -12.56 35.68
C LYS A 131 4.76 -11.78 36.14
N GLU A 132 4.70 -10.47 35.92
CA GLU A 132 3.54 -9.66 36.30
C GLU A 132 2.24 -10.12 35.61
N ILE A 133 2.31 -10.45 34.31
CA ILE A 133 1.16 -10.97 33.55
C ILE A 133 0.68 -12.31 34.11
N ASN A 134 1.59 -13.19 34.53
CA ASN A 134 1.26 -14.51 35.08
C ASN A 134 0.79 -14.45 36.55
N GLU A 135 1.22 -13.46 37.33
CA GLU A 135 0.84 -13.28 38.74
C GLU A 135 -0.41 -12.38 38.92
N GLY A 136 -0.76 -11.58 37.91
CA GLY A 136 -1.84 -10.59 37.92
C GLY A 136 -3.11 -10.97 37.12
N ALA A 137 -3.23 -12.21 36.64
CA ALA A 137 -4.40 -12.75 35.94
C ALA A 137 -5.21 -13.73 36.80
#